data_AF-A0A4P8GDY1-F1
#
_entry.id   AF-A0A4P8GDY1-F1
#
_cell.length_a   1.000
_cell.length_b   1.000
_cell.length_c   1.000
_cell.angle_alpha   90.00
_cell.angle_beta   90.00
_cell.angle_gamma   90.00
#
_symmetry.space_group_name_H-M   'P 1'
#
loop_
_entity.id
_entity.type
_entity.pdbx_description
1 polymer ?
#
loop_
_entity_poly.entity_id
_entity_poly.type
_entity_poly.pdbx_seq_one_letter_code
_entity_poly.pdbx_strand_id
1 'polypeptide(L)'
;MPDRLVDFNLPIFHRSRITHNGVEFALAQTDAGRRLAVLAPATSPAGKSFQGERSEGGNATLILCPLTAHNAAALRAQLPWLKPARLGLRTSAGMGDRLGLATPGHVRAIRAVGGEIAPIFAQQSIREMTRTGRTPQQVMDDATWGIFREGWQGGFGADADHLKTPEDIDACLAAGFTFFTIDPGAFVDDRAASTDLSGLRELAGKLPAELQLHANGLLNKTIRCQDTLLVFDEVTLLRAMAKYGHAIRHVAAMYRHLTEAAGAESFELEVSVDETAQPTSHAEHAYIASELKRLGVHWVSLAPRYVGDFEKGVDYIGDPAAFERDIAGHAAIARHFGPYKLSLHSGSDKFSIYPAAMRQTQGLVHLKTAGTSYLEALRTIAALDAELFCEIYGFARERYETDRTSYHVSAQLARAPLPTDVRDWPGILEQFDAREILHVTFGSVLKEQTSAGKLRFYDRLMELLQTHSEAYALNLERHFVRHLKPFTTN
;
A
#
# COMPACT_ATOMS: atom_id res chain seq x y z
N MET A 1 -35.01 7.83 14.86
CA MET A 1 -35.64 9.14 14.65
C MET A 1 -36.00 9.20 13.17
N PRO A 2 -37.17 9.74 12.76
CA PRO A 2 -37.44 9.93 11.34
C PRO A 2 -36.35 10.82 10.73
N ASP A 3 -35.93 10.43 9.55
CA ASP A 3 -34.92 11.01 8.67
C ASP A 3 -35.04 12.54 8.51
N ARG A 4 -34.06 13.32 8.99
CA ARG A 4 -34.15 14.80 8.99
C ARG A 4 -33.17 15.51 8.04
N LEU A 5 -32.06 14.89 7.61
CA LEU A 5 -31.20 15.53 6.59
C LEU A 5 -31.92 15.74 5.26
N VAL A 6 -32.93 14.91 4.95
CA VAL A 6 -33.75 15.04 3.74
C VAL A 6 -34.53 16.36 3.73
N ASP A 7 -34.90 16.87 4.91
CA ASP A 7 -35.64 18.13 5.06
C ASP A 7 -34.81 19.37 4.65
N PHE A 8 -33.47 19.23 4.54
CA PHE A 8 -32.57 20.31 4.14
C PHE A 8 -32.27 20.36 2.63
N ASN A 9 -32.87 19.47 1.82
CA ASN A 9 -32.69 19.39 0.36
C ASN A 9 -31.23 19.43 -0.11
N LEU A 10 -30.32 18.82 0.67
CA LEU A 10 -28.89 18.78 0.38
C LEU A 10 -28.58 17.68 -0.66
N PRO A 11 -27.74 17.95 -1.69
CA PRO A 11 -27.25 16.93 -2.61
C PRO A 11 -26.27 15.98 -1.90
N ILE A 12 -26.78 14.93 -1.27
CA ILE A 12 -25.97 13.99 -0.48
C ILE A 12 -25.49 12.79 -1.29
N PHE A 13 -24.31 12.28 -0.93
CA PHE A 13 -23.85 10.97 -1.36
C PHE A 13 -24.61 9.90 -0.57
N HIS A 14 -25.64 9.30 -1.17
CA HIS A 14 -26.58 8.43 -0.44
C HIS A 14 -25.93 7.30 0.37
N ARG A 15 -24.82 6.70 -0.12
CA ARG A 15 -24.10 5.63 0.61
C ARG A 15 -23.40 6.11 1.87
N SER A 16 -23.08 7.40 1.97
CA SER A 16 -22.42 7.99 3.15
C SER A 16 -23.37 8.30 4.30
N ARG A 17 -24.68 8.21 4.04
CA ARG A 17 -25.69 8.56 5.03
C ARG A 17 -25.73 7.52 6.14
N ILE A 18 -25.58 7.97 7.39
CA ILE A 18 -25.64 7.10 8.55
C ILE A 18 -26.16 7.85 9.77
N THR A 19 -26.92 7.15 10.63
CA THR A 19 -27.26 7.64 11.97
C THR A 19 -26.52 6.83 13.01
N HIS A 20 -25.79 7.51 13.90
CA HIS A 20 -25.09 6.88 15.01
C HIS A 20 -25.22 7.73 16.27
N ASN A 21 -25.58 7.11 17.40
CA ASN A 21 -25.79 7.79 18.69
C ASN A 21 -26.70 9.04 18.61
N GLY A 22 -27.75 8.96 17.78
CA GLY A 22 -28.72 10.06 17.60
C GLY A 22 -28.22 11.23 16.77
N VAL A 23 -27.05 11.12 16.13
CA VAL A 23 -26.51 12.11 15.18
C VAL A 23 -26.55 11.51 13.77
N GLU A 24 -27.00 12.31 12.80
CA GLU A 24 -27.01 11.94 11.40
C GLU A 24 -25.79 12.55 10.69
N PHE A 25 -25.11 11.74 9.88
CA PHE A 25 -23.94 12.15 9.10
C PHE A 25 -24.18 11.83 7.63
N ALA A 26 -23.70 12.69 6.74
CA ALA A 26 -23.60 12.43 5.30
C ALA A 26 -22.50 13.28 4.67
N LEU A 27 -21.90 12.83 3.58
CA LEU A 27 -21.21 13.73 2.65
C LEU A 27 -22.24 14.41 1.75
N ALA A 28 -22.05 15.71 1.53
CA ALA A 28 -22.84 16.51 0.63
C ALA A 28 -21.94 17.22 -0.40
N GLN A 29 -22.44 17.40 -1.61
CA GLN A 29 -21.87 18.29 -2.60
C GLN A 29 -22.55 19.66 -2.48
N THR A 30 -21.77 20.71 -2.21
CA THR A 30 -22.26 22.09 -2.17
C THR A 30 -21.50 22.95 -3.18
N ASP A 31 -21.96 24.19 -3.38
CA ASP A 31 -21.28 25.17 -4.25
C ASP A 31 -19.85 25.47 -3.79
N ALA A 32 -19.59 25.32 -2.49
CA ALA A 32 -18.26 25.49 -1.89
C ALA A 32 -17.41 24.19 -1.91
N GLY A 33 -17.87 23.17 -2.64
CA GLY A 33 -17.25 21.85 -2.76
C GLY A 33 -17.87 20.79 -1.84
N ARG A 34 -17.19 19.66 -1.67
CA ARG A 34 -17.67 18.59 -0.77
C ARG A 34 -17.62 19.06 0.68
N ARG A 35 -18.64 18.68 1.45
CA ARG A 35 -18.79 18.97 2.88
C ARG A 35 -19.28 17.73 3.62
N LEU A 36 -18.88 17.59 4.87
CA LEU A 36 -19.52 16.67 5.80
C LEU A 36 -20.73 17.41 6.41
N ALA A 37 -21.92 16.89 6.19
CA ALA A 37 -23.14 17.32 6.87
C ALA A 37 -23.29 16.52 8.18
N VAL A 38 -23.38 17.22 9.30
CA VAL A 38 -23.65 16.66 10.62
C VAL A 38 -24.93 17.26 11.16
N LEU A 39 -25.96 16.45 11.35
CA LEU A 39 -27.21 16.87 11.97
C LEU A 39 -27.29 16.26 13.37
N ALA A 40 -27.08 17.09 14.38
CA ALA A 40 -27.05 16.68 15.77
C ALA A 40 -28.22 17.32 16.54
N PRO A 41 -28.81 16.64 17.55
CA PRO A 41 -29.71 17.29 18.51
C PRO A 41 -29.01 18.49 19.15
N ALA A 42 -29.73 19.58 19.40
CA ALA A 42 -29.15 20.82 19.95
C ALA A 42 -28.41 20.60 21.30
N THR A 43 -28.83 19.58 22.06
CA THR A 43 -28.22 19.18 23.34
C THR A 43 -27.04 18.24 23.20
N SER A 44 -26.76 17.70 22.00
CA SER A 44 -25.73 16.68 21.79
C SER A 44 -24.31 17.28 21.85
N PRO A 45 -23.41 16.77 22.70
CA PRO A 45 -22.02 17.22 22.73
C PRO A 45 -21.25 16.83 21.46
N ALA A 46 -21.70 15.82 20.71
CA ALA A 46 -21.04 15.35 19.49
C ALA A 46 -20.95 16.47 18.43
N GLY A 47 -21.99 17.29 18.30
CA GLY A 47 -21.99 18.44 17.38
C GLY A 47 -20.99 19.55 17.74
N LYS A 48 -20.44 19.57 18.96
CA LYS A 48 -19.40 20.54 19.36
C LYS A 48 -18.01 20.15 18.88
N SER A 49 -17.80 18.87 18.55
CA SER A 49 -16.50 18.37 18.06
C SER A 49 -16.21 18.71 16.60
N PHE A 50 -17.19 19.25 15.87
CA PHE A 50 -17.06 19.57 14.46
C PHE A 50 -16.96 21.09 14.21
N GLN A 51 -16.09 21.46 13.28
CA GLN A 51 -15.93 22.82 12.77
C GLN A 51 -16.65 22.98 11.44
N GLY A 52 -17.50 24.01 11.31
CA GLY A 52 -18.29 24.23 10.10
C GLY A 52 -19.36 25.30 10.28
N GLU A 53 -20.04 25.63 9.19
CA GLU A 53 -21.18 26.54 9.18
C GLU A 53 -22.39 25.88 9.86
N ARG A 54 -23.08 26.61 10.73
CA ARG A 54 -24.17 26.08 11.56
C ARG A 54 -25.51 26.68 11.14
N SER A 55 -26.53 25.84 11.06
CA SER A 55 -27.91 26.27 10.83
C SER A 55 -28.86 25.51 11.76
N GLU A 56 -29.76 26.23 12.41
CA GLU A 56 -30.74 25.64 13.33
C GLU A 56 -31.98 25.19 12.55
N GLY A 57 -32.48 23.98 12.87
CA GLY A 57 -33.69 23.41 12.29
C GLY A 57 -34.48 22.65 13.36
N GLY A 58 -35.50 23.30 13.92
CA GLY A 58 -36.28 22.75 15.04
C GLY A 58 -35.40 22.43 16.25
N ASN A 59 -35.41 21.17 16.72
CA ASN A 59 -34.61 20.72 17.87
C ASN A 59 -33.22 20.17 17.48
N ALA A 60 -32.74 20.45 16.27
CA ALA A 60 -31.45 19.98 15.76
C ALA A 60 -30.64 21.11 15.14
N THR A 61 -29.32 20.92 15.10
CA THR A 61 -28.35 21.80 14.45
C THR A 61 -27.71 21.05 13.30
N LEU A 62 -27.84 21.58 12.08
CA LEU A 62 -27.06 21.16 10.93
C LEU A 62 -25.72 21.88 10.97
N ILE A 63 -24.64 21.13 10.75
CA ILE A 63 -23.28 21.65 10.63
C ILE A 63 -22.73 21.19 9.28
N LEU A 64 -22.35 22.14 8.43
CA LEU A 64 -21.67 21.88 7.17
C LEU A 64 -20.16 22.08 7.34
N CYS A 65 -19.45 20.97 7.40
CA CYS A 65 -18.04 20.89 7.77
C CYS A 65 -17.14 20.78 6.53
N PRO A 66 -16.09 21.61 6.40
CA PRO A 66 -15.04 21.37 5.41
C PRO A 66 -14.31 20.05 5.71
N LEU A 67 -13.78 19.41 4.67
CA LEU A 67 -13.07 18.12 4.77
C LEU A 67 -11.63 18.31 5.27
N THR A 68 -11.48 18.76 6.52
CA THR A 68 -10.19 19.03 7.17
C THR A 68 -9.76 17.86 8.06
N ALA A 69 -8.47 17.81 8.41
CA ALA A 69 -7.94 16.82 9.35
C ALA A 69 -8.66 16.83 10.71
N HIS A 70 -9.03 18.02 11.20
CA HIS A 70 -9.81 18.15 12.44
C HIS A 70 -11.17 17.44 12.32
N ASN A 71 -11.92 17.71 11.24
CA ASN A 71 -13.23 17.10 11.05
C ASN A 71 -13.15 15.61 10.72
N ALA A 72 -12.09 15.15 10.05
CA ALA A 72 -11.81 13.73 9.83
C ALA A 72 -11.54 13.01 11.17
N ALA A 73 -10.72 13.60 12.05
CA ALA A 73 -10.47 13.07 13.38
C ALA A 73 -11.74 13.03 14.25
N ALA A 74 -12.54 14.11 14.23
CA ALA A 74 -13.84 14.14 14.90
C ALA A 74 -14.80 13.07 14.38
N LEU A 75 -14.84 12.86 13.06
CA LEU A 75 -15.65 11.81 12.44
C LEU A 75 -15.20 10.41 12.86
N ARG A 76 -13.89 10.11 12.85
CA ARG A 76 -13.34 8.83 13.35
C ARG A 76 -13.63 8.61 14.83
N ALA A 77 -13.67 9.67 15.64
CA ALA A 77 -14.04 9.58 17.04
C ALA A 77 -15.52 9.23 17.25
N GLN A 78 -16.41 9.71 16.36
CA GLN A 78 -17.84 9.42 16.42
C GLN A 78 -18.22 8.08 15.76
N LEU A 79 -17.51 7.66 14.72
CA LEU A 79 -17.79 6.46 13.94
C LEU A 79 -16.60 5.48 14.01
N PRO A 80 -16.58 4.55 14.98
CA PRO A 80 -15.38 3.74 15.29
C PRO A 80 -14.88 2.87 14.14
N TRP A 81 -15.74 2.45 13.21
CA TRP A 81 -15.35 1.66 12.02
C TRP A 81 -14.54 2.47 10.99
N LEU A 82 -14.45 3.79 11.15
CA LEU A 82 -13.57 4.66 10.35
C LEU A 82 -12.16 4.76 10.94
N LYS A 83 -11.89 4.14 12.09
CA LYS A 83 -10.53 3.96 12.59
C LYS A 83 -9.93 2.70 11.97
N PRO A 84 -8.69 2.76 11.45
CA PRO A 84 -8.02 1.57 10.97
C PRO A 84 -7.79 0.59 12.12
N ALA A 85 -7.72 -0.69 11.80
CA ALA A 85 -7.53 -1.78 12.76
C ALA A 85 -6.52 -2.80 12.23
N ARG A 86 -5.95 -3.56 13.15
CA ARG A 86 -5.11 -4.72 12.84
C ARG A 86 -5.92 -5.79 12.12
N LEU A 87 -5.35 -6.40 11.08
CA LEU A 87 -6.03 -7.36 10.21
C LEU A 87 -5.66 -8.82 10.52
N GLY A 88 -4.60 -9.01 11.30
CA GLY A 88 -3.99 -10.28 11.64
C GLY A 88 -3.53 -11.04 10.41
N LEU A 89 -3.77 -12.36 10.45
CA LEU A 89 -3.35 -13.29 9.42
C LEU A 89 -4.39 -13.48 8.30
N ARG A 90 -5.45 -12.67 8.28
CA ARG A 90 -6.41 -12.67 7.17
C ARG A 90 -5.69 -12.35 5.85
N THR A 91 -6.12 -13.00 4.77
CA THR A 91 -5.78 -12.57 3.41
C THR A 91 -6.08 -11.09 3.27
N SER A 92 -5.09 -10.29 2.89
CA SER A 92 -5.21 -8.82 2.90
C SER A 92 -4.72 -8.20 1.61
N ALA A 93 -5.35 -7.09 1.20
CA ALA A 93 -4.96 -6.35 0.01
C ALA A 93 -4.71 -4.87 0.33
N GLY A 94 -3.48 -4.45 0.06
CA GLY A 94 -2.99 -3.09 0.02
C GLY A 94 -3.43 -2.38 -1.24
N MET A 95 -4.23 -1.33 -1.10
CA MET A 95 -4.84 -0.60 -2.21
C MET A 95 -4.36 0.84 -2.20
N GLY A 96 -3.07 1.04 -2.45
CA GLY A 96 -2.44 2.34 -2.36
C GLY A 96 -3.03 3.37 -3.34
N ASP A 97 -3.07 4.62 -2.89
CA ASP A 97 -3.69 5.72 -3.59
C ASP A 97 -2.80 6.96 -3.50
N ARG A 98 -2.12 7.27 -4.61
CA ARG A 98 -1.21 8.42 -4.72
C ARG A 98 -1.93 9.76 -4.83
N LEU A 99 -3.23 9.76 -5.12
CA LEU A 99 -4.03 10.96 -5.44
C LEU A 99 -5.03 11.33 -4.34
N GLY A 100 -5.38 10.40 -3.46
CA GLY A 100 -6.38 10.61 -2.40
C GLY A 100 -7.83 10.54 -2.90
N LEU A 101 -8.06 9.95 -4.08
CA LEU A 101 -9.39 9.88 -4.73
C LEU A 101 -9.85 8.45 -5.06
N ALA A 102 -9.01 7.44 -4.85
CA ALA A 102 -9.25 6.08 -5.33
C ALA A 102 -10.09 5.21 -4.38
N THR A 103 -10.07 5.53 -3.08
CA THR A 103 -10.72 4.72 -2.04
C THR A 103 -12.18 4.35 -2.35
N PRO A 104 -13.04 5.22 -2.94
CA PRO A 104 -14.39 4.82 -3.32
C PRO A 104 -14.45 3.63 -4.29
N GLY A 105 -13.59 3.63 -5.32
CA GLY A 105 -13.49 2.51 -6.27
C GLY A 105 -12.91 1.26 -5.61
N HIS A 106 -11.96 1.43 -4.69
CA HIS A 106 -11.40 0.34 -3.90
C HIS A 106 -12.45 -0.36 -3.03
N VAL A 107 -13.28 0.41 -2.32
CA VAL A 107 -14.39 -0.12 -1.51
C VAL A 107 -15.37 -0.91 -2.38
N ARG A 108 -15.70 -0.40 -3.57
CA ARG A 108 -16.60 -1.10 -4.51
C ARG A 108 -15.99 -2.42 -4.97
N ALA A 109 -14.70 -2.45 -5.29
CA ALA A 109 -14.01 -3.68 -5.68
C ALA A 109 -14.04 -4.75 -4.58
N ILE A 110 -13.73 -4.37 -3.34
CA ILE A 110 -13.77 -5.28 -2.18
C ILE A 110 -15.18 -5.83 -1.96
N ARG A 111 -16.20 -4.97 -2.07
CA ARG A 111 -17.61 -5.38 -1.97
C ARG A 111 -18.01 -6.34 -3.09
N ALA A 112 -17.56 -6.08 -4.32
CA ALA A 112 -17.88 -6.89 -5.49
C ALA A 112 -17.30 -8.32 -5.42
N VAL A 113 -16.21 -8.52 -4.66
CA VAL A 113 -15.63 -9.85 -4.41
C VAL A 113 -16.07 -10.48 -3.08
N GLY A 114 -17.14 -9.98 -2.46
CA GLY A 114 -17.74 -10.58 -1.26
C GLY A 114 -17.14 -10.13 0.08
N GLY A 115 -16.14 -9.25 0.09
CA GLY A 115 -15.62 -8.64 1.33
C GLY A 115 -14.80 -9.55 2.25
N GLU A 116 -14.40 -10.75 1.80
CA GLU A 116 -13.60 -11.70 2.58
C GLU A 116 -12.15 -11.21 2.80
N ILE A 117 -11.60 -10.55 1.77
CA ILE A 117 -10.26 -9.98 1.77
C ILE A 117 -10.25 -8.74 2.68
N ALA A 118 -9.31 -8.70 3.63
CA ALA A 118 -9.15 -7.58 4.53
C ALA A 118 -8.50 -6.39 3.80
N PRO A 119 -9.20 -5.26 3.60
CA PRO A 119 -8.66 -4.15 2.83
C PRO A 119 -7.73 -3.27 3.66
N ILE A 120 -6.67 -2.76 3.03
CA ILE A 120 -5.84 -1.67 3.52
C ILE A 120 -6.01 -0.51 2.54
N PHE A 121 -6.91 0.42 2.87
CA PHE A 121 -7.25 1.57 2.00
C PHE A 121 -6.28 2.75 2.16
N ALA A 122 -5.71 2.93 3.36
CA ALA A 122 -4.65 3.90 3.60
C ALA A 122 -3.31 3.19 3.45
N GLN A 123 -2.73 3.21 2.25
CA GLN A 123 -1.39 2.70 2.01
C GLN A 123 -0.61 3.66 1.12
N GLN A 124 0.56 4.08 1.58
CA GLN A 124 1.51 4.81 0.76
C GLN A 124 2.91 4.68 1.34
N SER A 125 3.92 4.55 0.47
CA SER A 125 5.32 4.57 0.92
C SER A 125 5.81 5.97 1.24
N ILE A 126 6.84 6.09 2.09
CA ILE A 126 7.52 7.39 2.36
C ILE A 126 8.02 8.01 1.05
N ARG A 127 8.61 7.19 0.16
CA ARG A 127 9.05 7.60 -1.18
C ARG A 127 7.91 8.20 -2.01
N GLU A 128 6.73 7.57 -1.99
CA GLU A 128 5.56 8.08 -2.70
C GLU A 128 5.05 9.38 -2.07
N MET A 129 4.97 9.47 -0.74
CA MET A 129 4.57 10.71 -0.04
C MET A 129 5.46 11.89 -0.42
N THR A 130 6.79 11.71 -0.44
CA THR A 130 7.73 12.74 -0.91
C THR A 130 7.53 13.10 -2.40
N ARG A 131 7.20 12.12 -3.24
CA ARG A 131 6.99 12.35 -4.68
C ARG A 131 5.67 13.05 -4.99
N THR A 132 4.63 12.80 -4.20
CA THR A 132 3.33 13.45 -4.35
C THR A 132 3.22 14.75 -3.55
N GLY A 133 4.19 15.05 -2.68
CA GLY A 133 4.08 16.17 -1.73
C GLY A 133 2.97 15.98 -0.70
N ARG A 134 2.65 14.71 -0.36
CA ARG A 134 1.59 14.37 0.59
C ARG A 134 2.17 14.00 1.94
N THR A 135 1.39 14.17 3.00
CA THR A 135 1.74 13.79 4.38
C THR A 135 1.03 12.50 4.80
N PRO A 136 1.52 11.79 5.83
CA PRO A 136 0.81 10.64 6.41
C PRO A 136 -0.64 10.97 6.81
N GLN A 137 -0.87 12.16 7.36
CA GLN A 137 -2.19 12.63 7.76
C GLN A 137 -3.14 12.73 6.56
N GLN A 138 -2.69 13.24 5.42
CA GLN A 138 -3.51 13.32 4.20
C GLN A 138 -3.87 11.94 3.68
N VAL A 139 -2.94 10.97 3.72
CA VAL A 139 -3.22 9.59 3.31
C VAL A 139 -4.33 8.98 4.16
N MET A 140 -4.28 9.16 5.49
CA MET A 140 -5.30 8.67 6.41
C MET A 140 -6.67 9.34 6.20
N ASP A 141 -6.67 10.67 6.04
CA ASP A 141 -7.90 11.44 5.92
C ASP A 141 -8.59 11.17 4.58
N ASP A 142 -7.85 11.10 3.47
CA ASP A 142 -8.40 10.80 2.15
C ASP A 142 -9.04 9.40 2.12
N ALA A 143 -8.39 8.40 2.74
CA ALA A 143 -8.99 7.08 2.92
C ALA A 143 -10.26 7.14 3.79
N THR A 144 -10.22 7.87 4.91
CA THR A 144 -11.39 8.06 5.79
C THR A 144 -12.58 8.63 5.02
N TRP A 145 -12.37 9.67 4.20
CA TRP A 145 -13.43 10.28 3.39
C TRP A 145 -13.97 9.34 2.33
N GLY A 146 -13.12 8.56 1.67
CA GLY A 146 -13.55 7.57 0.69
C GLY A 146 -14.35 6.41 1.30
N ILE A 147 -13.92 5.88 2.45
CA ILE A 147 -14.61 4.84 3.22
C ILE A 147 -15.99 5.34 3.64
N PHE A 148 -16.02 6.55 4.21
CA PHE A 148 -17.26 7.17 4.65
C PHE A 148 -18.20 7.44 3.46
N ARG A 149 -17.68 7.94 2.32
CA ARG A 149 -18.47 8.16 1.10
C ARG A 149 -19.23 6.91 0.64
N GLU A 150 -18.57 5.77 0.68
CA GLU A 150 -19.12 4.49 0.22
C GLU A 150 -19.84 3.69 1.31
N GLY A 151 -19.99 4.25 2.52
CA GLY A 151 -20.68 3.60 3.63
C GLY A 151 -20.03 2.31 4.09
N TRP A 152 -18.71 2.19 3.96
CA TRP A 152 -18.00 0.97 4.35
C TRP A 152 -17.84 0.88 5.87
N GLN A 153 -18.25 -0.25 6.43
CA GLN A 153 -18.16 -0.55 7.87
C GLN A 153 -17.44 -1.88 8.16
N GLY A 154 -16.91 -2.56 7.13
CA GLY A 154 -16.31 -3.90 7.25
C GLY A 154 -14.90 -3.94 7.87
N GLY A 155 -14.45 -2.85 8.50
CA GLY A 155 -13.08 -2.67 8.97
C GLY A 155 -12.07 -2.49 7.82
N PHE A 156 -10.92 -1.92 8.13
CA PHE A 156 -9.81 -1.73 7.19
C PHE A 156 -8.50 -1.53 7.97
N GLY A 157 -7.37 -1.78 7.31
CA GLY A 157 -6.03 -1.47 7.84
C GLY A 157 -5.48 -0.18 7.24
N ALA A 158 -4.40 0.32 7.86
CA ALA A 158 -3.61 1.44 7.33
C ALA A 158 -2.12 1.10 7.41
N ASP A 159 -1.47 0.98 6.24
CA ASP A 159 -0.08 0.55 6.07
C ASP A 159 0.84 1.72 5.71
N ALA A 160 1.76 2.03 6.63
CA ALA A 160 2.89 2.89 6.36
C ALA A 160 3.93 2.02 5.66
N ASP A 161 4.14 2.27 4.36
CA ASP A 161 4.88 1.34 3.50
C ASP A 161 6.36 1.75 3.36
N HIS A 162 7.25 0.77 3.23
CA HIS A 162 8.71 0.95 3.08
C HIS A 162 9.35 2.00 4.03
N LEU A 163 9.08 1.93 5.34
CA LEU A 163 9.75 2.79 6.33
C LEU A 163 11.23 2.41 6.49
N LYS A 164 12.07 3.44 6.60
CA LYS A 164 13.52 3.28 6.73
C LYS A 164 14.07 3.86 8.04
N THR A 165 13.38 4.82 8.65
CA THR A 165 13.86 5.53 9.84
C THR A 165 12.83 5.61 10.98
N PRO A 166 13.26 5.77 12.24
CA PRO A 166 12.38 6.00 13.38
C PRO A 166 11.45 7.22 13.23
N GLU A 167 11.91 8.29 12.60
CA GLU A 167 11.13 9.51 12.43
C GLU A 167 9.90 9.29 11.53
N ASP A 168 10.06 8.45 10.50
CA ASP A 168 8.94 8.04 9.65
C ASP A 168 7.91 7.22 10.44
N ILE A 169 8.37 6.37 11.38
CA ILE A 169 7.49 5.63 12.29
C ILE A 169 6.66 6.61 13.12
N ASP A 170 7.32 7.59 13.75
CA ASP A 170 6.66 8.56 14.64
C ASP A 170 5.61 9.38 13.88
N ALA A 171 5.93 9.84 12.67
CA ALA A 171 5.00 10.58 11.83
C ALA A 171 3.78 9.76 11.41
N CYS A 172 3.97 8.46 11.10
CA CYS A 172 2.89 7.56 10.71
C CYS A 172 2.04 7.11 11.90
N LEU A 173 2.65 6.84 13.06
CA LEU A 173 1.93 6.60 14.32
C LEU A 173 1.02 7.78 14.67
N ALA A 174 1.54 9.00 14.58
CA ALA A 174 0.77 10.22 14.87
C ALA A 174 -0.44 10.40 13.95
N ALA A 175 -0.35 9.94 12.69
CA ALA A 175 -1.45 9.95 11.74
C ALA A 175 -2.46 8.80 11.93
N GLY A 176 -2.14 7.80 12.76
CA GLY A 176 -3.01 6.67 13.10
C GLY A 176 -2.81 5.43 12.24
N PHE A 177 -1.66 5.25 11.61
CA PHE A 177 -1.33 4.00 10.92
C PHE A 177 -1.26 2.83 11.90
N THR A 178 -1.67 1.63 11.45
CA THR A 178 -1.77 0.42 12.28
C THR A 178 -0.90 -0.72 11.79
N PHE A 179 -0.34 -0.59 10.60
CA PHE A 179 0.52 -1.56 9.96
C PHE A 179 1.78 -0.82 9.48
N PHE A 180 2.96 -1.38 9.79
CA PHE A 180 4.25 -0.75 9.53
C PHE A 180 5.15 -1.71 8.76
N THR A 181 5.51 -1.33 7.54
CA THR A 181 6.36 -2.14 6.68
C THR A 181 7.79 -1.63 6.71
N ILE A 182 8.67 -2.37 7.37
CA ILE A 182 10.08 -1.99 7.51
C ILE A 182 10.87 -2.51 6.32
N ASP A 183 11.56 -1.60 5.63
CA ASP A 183 12.47 -1.88 4.53
C ASP A 183 13.91 -1.67 5.01
N PRO A 184 14.65 -2.76 5.32
CA PRO A 184 16.05 -2.71 5.70
C PRO A 184 16.98 -2.85 4.49
N GLY A 185 16.51 -2.64 3.26
CA GLY A 185 17.27 -2.92 2.02
C GLY A 185 18.64 -2.25 1.97
N ALA A 186 18.78 -1.04 2.55
CA ALA A 186 20.07 -0.35 2.66
C ALA A 186 21.14 -1.08 3.49
N PHE A 187 20.72 -2.07 4.30
CA PHE A 187 21.57 -2.89 5.15
C PHE A 187 21.72 -4.33 4.64
N VAL A 188 21.21 -4.63 3.44
CA VAL A 188 21.44 -5.90 2.76
C VAL A 188 22.76 -5.84 2.00
N ASP A 189 23.64 -6.81 2.22
CA ASP A 189 24.94 -6.87 1.52
C ASP A 189 24.87 -7.84 0.34
N ASP A 190 24.50 -7.33 -0.83
CA ASP A 190 24.36 -8.12 -2.05
C ASP A 190 25.68 -8.77 -2.52
N ARG A 191 26.84 -8.29 -2.05
CA ARG A 191 28.14 -8.90 -2.39
C ARG A 191 28.23 -10.34 -1.88
N ALA A 192 27.55 -10.65 -0.78
CA ALA A 192 27.55 -11.98 -0.17
C ALA A 192 27.14 -13.10 -1.15
N ALA A 193 26.37 -12.78 -2.19
CA ALA A 193 25.96 -13.76 -3.20
C ALA A 193 27.14 -14.33 -4.01
N SER A 194 28.20 -13.55 -4.23
CA SER A 194 29.38 -13.96 -5.03
C SER A 194 30.66 -14.08 -4.22
N THR A 195 30.65 -13.73 -2.93
CA THR A 195 31.80 -13.85 -2.02
C THR A 195 32.16 -15.31 -1.72
N ASP A 196 33.46 -15.59 -1.65
CA ASP A 196 34.01 -16.89 -1.26
C ASP A 196 33.93 -17.15 0.26
N LEU A 197 34.29 -18.35 0.71
CA LEU A 197 34.18 -18.71 2.13
C LEU A 197 35.03 -17.81 3.05
N SER A 198 36.22 -17.40 2.61
CA SER A 198 37.08 -16.53 3.42
C SER A 198 36.46 -15.15 3.61
N GLY A 199 35.96 -14.54 2.53
CA GLY A 199 35.27 -13.25 2.59
C GLY A 199 33.94 -13.33 3.34
N LEU A 200 33.20 -14.45 3.24
CA LEU A 200 31.98 -14.66 4.02
C LEU A 200 32.26 -14.70 5.52
N ARG A 201 33.34 -15.38 5.95
CA ARG A 201 33.79 -15.36 7.36
C ARG A 201 34.17 -13.94 7.80
N GLU A 202 34.83 -13.16 6.96
CA GLU A 202 35.19 -11.78 7.27
C GLU A 202 33.95 -10.89 7.44
N LEU A 203 32.99 -10.98 6.51
CA LEU A 203 31.74 -10.21 6.57
C LEU A 203 30.91 -10.60 7.79
N ALA A 204 30.70 -11.89 8.02
CA ALA A 204 29.97 -12.39 9.18
C ALA A 204 30.68 -12.03 10.50
N GLY A 205 32.01 -12.04 10.52
CA GLY A 205 32.81 -11.66 11.69
C GLY A 205 32.64 -10.20 12.12
N LYS A 206 32.19 -9.32 11.22
CA LYS A 206 31.88 -7.90 11.50
C LYS A 206 30.48 -7.69 12.10
N LEU A 207 29.65 -8.73 12.17
CA LEU A 207 28.33 -8.64 12.80
C LEU A 207 28.45 -8.43 14.32
N PRO A 208 27.43 -7.84 14.97
CA PRO A 208 27.39 -7.78 16.43
C PRO A 208 27.42 -9.16 17.09
N ALA A 209 27.85 -9.23 18.34
CA ALA A 209 28.02 -10.48 19.10
C ALA A 209 26.75 -11.36 19.09
N GLU A 210 25.59 -10.74 19.21
CA GLU A 210 24.29 -11.42 19.19
C GLU A 210 23.97 -12.07 17.85
N LEU A 211 24.58 -11.65 16.74
CA LEU A 211 24.36 -12.19 15.39
C LEU A 211 25.54 -13.03 14.87
N GLN A 212 26.52 -13.32 15.74
CA GLN A 212 27.67 -14.14 15.39
C GLN A 212 27.30 -15.60 15.14
N LEU A 213 28.17 -16.33 14.45
CA LEU A 213 27.92 -17.70 13.95
C LEU A 213 27.42 -18.65 15.04
N HIS A 214 27.97 -18.55 16.24
CA HIS A 214 27.63 -19.43 17.36
C HIS A 214 26.34 -19.02 18.09
N ALA A 215 25.84 -17.79 17.88
CA ALA A 215 24.69 -17.24 18.60
C ALA A 215 23.33 -17.70 18.04
N ASN A 216 23.27 -18.08 16.75
CA ASN A 216 22.03 -18.46 16.08
C ASN A 216 21.69 -19.96 16.21
N GLY A 217 22.66 -20.81 16.54
CA GLY A 217 22.45 -22.26 16.73
C GLY A 217 22.12 -23.06 15.46
N LEU A 218 22.29 -22.48 14.26
CA LEU A 218 21.92 -23.07 12.98
C LEU A 218 23.06 -23.88 12.31
N LEU A 219 24.32 -23.68 12.71
CA LEU A 219 25.46 -24.36 12.06
C LEU A 219 25.32 -25.89 12.13
N ASN A 220 25.47 -26.53 10.97
CA ASN A 220 25.31 -27.98 10.74
C ASN A 220 23.93 -28.52 11.14
N LYS A 221 22.90 -27.66 11.20
CA LYS A 221 21.52 -28.09 11.41
C LYS A 221 20.84 -28.38 10.08
N THR A 222 19.92 -29.33 10.15
CA THR A 222 18.96 -29.59 9.09
C THR A 222 17.57 -29.28 9.63
N ILE A 223 16.86 -28.37 8.97
CA ILE A 223 15.50 -27.97 9.34
C ILE A 223 14.55 -28.50 8.27
N ARG A 224 13.53 -29.25 8.69
CA ARG A 224 12.47 -29.73 7.80
C ARG A 224 11.25 -28.83 7.94
N CYS A 225 10.95 -28.07 6.89
CA CYS A 225 9.75 -27.26 6.76
C CYS A 225 8.80 -27.98 5.78
N GLN A 226 7.95 -28.87 6.29
CA GLN A 226 7.12 -29.76 5.45
C GLN A 226 7.99 -30.56 4.46
N ASP A 227 7.77 -30.40 3.16
CA ASP A 227 8.54 -31.07 2.10
C ASP A 227 9.86 -30.35 1.77
N THR A 228 10.10 -29.17 2.33
CA THR A 228 11.34 -28.40 2.13
C THR A 228 12.37 -28.78 3.19
N LEU A 229 13.54 -29.27 2.76
CA LEU A 229 14.67 -29.60 3.63
C LEU A 229 15.75 -28.51 3.51
N LEU A 230 16.07 -27.84 4.61
CA LEU A 230 17.06 -26.78 4.66
C LEU A 230 18.30 -27.28 5.40
N VAL A 231 19.46 -27.26 4.75
CA VAL A 231 20.75 -27.64 5.34
C VAL A 231 21.56 -26.38 5.55
N PHE A 232 21.91 -26.09 6.80
CA PHE A 232 22.75 -24.96 7.17
C PHE A 232 24.19 -25.42 7.39
N ASP A 233 24.87 -25.75 6.30
CA ASP A 233 26.33 -25.87 6.32
C ASP A 233 26.98 -24.50 6.55
N GLU A 234 28.30 -24.49 6.74
CA GLU A 234 29.04 -23.25 7.05
C GLU A 234 28.87 -22.19 5.95
N VAL A 235 28.93 -22.58 4.67
CA VAL A 235 28.83 -21.64 3.55
C VAL A 235 27.43 -21.04 3.47
N THR A 236 26.40 -21.88 3.58
CA THR A 236 25.00 -21.46 3.50
C THR A 236 24.64 -20.49 4.63
N LEU A 237 25.03 -20.83 5.85
CA LEU A 237 24.76 -19.99 7.02
C LEU A 237 25.53 -18.67 6.97
N LEU A 238 26.84 -18.71 6.68
CA LEU A 238 27.65 -17.48 6.58
C LEU A 238 27.17 -16.56 5.46
N ARG A 239 26.67 -17.12 4.36
CA ARG A 239 26.09 -16.33 3.26
C ARG A 239 24.82 -15.60 3.70
N ALA A 240 23.90 -16.29 4.37
CA ALA A 240 22.69 -15.67 4.91
C ALA A 240 23.02 -14.60 5.97
N MET A 241 23.98 -14.89 6.86
CA MET A 241 24.47 -13.96 7.87
C MET A 241 25.10 -12.70 7.24
N ALA A 242 26.02 -12.88 6.30
CA ALA A 242 26.70 -11.76 5.64
C ALA A 242 25.70 -10.89 4.87
N LYS A 243 24.73 -11.50 4.17
CA LYS A 243 23.73 -10.79 3.38
C LYS A 243 22.72 -10.04 4.25
N TYR A 244 22.19 -10.66 5.30
CA TYR A 244 21.02 -10.16 6.03
C TYR A 244 21.26 -9.79 7.50
N GLY A 245 22.41 -10.09 8.10
CA GLY A 245 22.64 -9.85 9.53
C GLY A 245 22.46 -8.39 9.95
N HIS A 246 23.00 -7.45 9.17
CA HIS A 246 22.81 -6.01 9.44
C HIS A 246 21.34 -5.57 9.21
N ALA A 247 20.67 -6.10 8.19
CA ALA A 247 19.26 -5.85 7.93
C ALA A 247 18.36 -6.32 9.09
N ILE A 248 18.58 -7.53 9.60
CA ILE A 248 17.85 -8.09 10.74
C ILE A 248 18.05 -7.24 12.00
N ARG A 249 19.29 -6.78 12.25
CA ARG A 249 19.58 -5.85 13.35
C ARG A 249 18.79 -4.56 13.22
N HIS A 250 18.74 -3.98 12.02
CA HIS A 250 17.98 -2.75 11.75
C HIS A 250 16.49 -2.94 12.01
N VAL A 251 15.91 -4.03 11.50
CA VAL A 251 14.50 -4.37 11.77
C VAL A 251 14.24 -4.49 13.26
N ALA A 252 15.11 -5.18 14.01
CA ALA A 252 14.95 -5.30 15.46
C ALA A 252 15.04 -3.94 16.19
N ALA A 253 15.87 -3.01 15.70
CA ALA A 253 15.94 -1.66 16.25
C ALA A 253 14.68 -0.84 15.94
N MET A 254 14.20 -0.87 14.69
CA MET A 254 12.96 -0.22 14.26
C MET A 254 11.75 -0.76 15.03
N TYR A 255 11.69 -2.08 15.25
CA TYR A 255 10.63 -2.72 16.04
C TYR A 255 10.63 -2.28 17.51
N ARG A 256 11.80 -2.16 18.14
CA ARG A 256 11.90 -1.63 19.52
C ARG A 256 11.42 -0.18 19.58
N HIS A 257 11.88 0.66 18.66
CA HIS A 257 11.42 2.05 18.56
C HIS A 257 9.90 2.13 18.38
N LEU A 258 9.34 1.35 17.44
CA LEU A 258 7.89 1.29 17.20
C LEU A 258 7.11 0.84 18.45
N THR A 259 7.64 -0.15 19.19
CA THR A 259 7.02 -0.61 20.44
C THR A 259 7.02 0.47 21.51
N GLU A 260 8.14 1.18 21.66
CA GLU A 260 8.28 2.28 22.62
C GLU A 260 7.38 3.47 22.26
N ALA A 261 7.36 3.87 20.98
CA ALA A 261 6.59 5.01 20.48
C ALA A 261 5.06 4.74 20.48
N ALA A 262 4.63 3.51 20.16
CA ALA A 262 3.21 3.15 20.17
C ALA A 262 2.63 3.05 21.60
N GLY A 263 3.45 2.75 22.60
CA GLY A 263 3.02 2.62 23.99
C GLY A 263 1.95 1.54 24.18
N ALA A 264 0.73 1.94 24.52
CA ALA A 264 -0.40 1.01 24.71
C ALA A 264 -1.15 0.69 23.41
N GLU A 265 -0.90 1.44 22.32
CA GLU A 265 -1.54 1.22 21.04
C GLU A 265 -0.98 -0.04 20.37
N SER A 266 -1.87 -0.81 19.76
CA SER A 266 -1.48 -2.04 19.07
C SER A 266 -1.16 -1.79 17.60
N PHE A 267 -0.11 -2.41 17.09
CA PHE A 267 0.31 -2.32 15.69
C PHE A 267 0.58 -3.70 15.07
N GLU A 268 0.78 -3.69 13.75
CA GLU A 268 1.25 -4.81 12.95
C GLU A 268 2.57 -4.44 12.26
N LEU A 269 3.47 -5.42 12.17
CA LEU A 269 4.75 -5.25 11.50
C LEU A 269 4.81 -6.17 10.28
N GLU A 270 5.31 -5.64 9.18
CA GLU A 270 5.83 -6.40 8.06
C GLU A 270 7.33 -6.15 7.89
N VAL A 271 8.05 -7.20 7.50
CA VAL A 271 9.46 -7.11 7.14
C VAL A 271 9.60 -7.33 5.63
N SER A 272 10.13 -6.33 4.91
CA SER A 272 10.27 -6.39 3.46
C SER A 272 11.72 -6.48 3.03
N VAL A 273 12.09 -7.52 2.28
CA VAL A 273 13.42 -7.67 1.64
C VAL A 273 13.27 -7.91 0.12
N ASP A 274 12.18 -7.41 -0.43
CA ASP A 274 11.77 -7.55 -1.83
C ASP A 274 12.60 -6.68 -2.80
N GLU A 275 13.14 -5.54 -2.36
CA GLU A 275 13.95 -4.65 -3.20
C GLU A 275 15.45 -5.05 -3.24
N THR A 276 15.77 -6.35 -3.15
CA THR A 276 17.16 -6.85 -3.20
C THR A 276 17.56 -7.33 -4.60
N ALA A 277 18.85 -7.28 -4.92
CA ALA A 277 19.34 -7.59 -6.27
C ALA A 277 19.19 -9.07 -6.66
N GLN A 278 19.26 -9.97 -5.67
CA GLN A 278 19.17 -11.42 -5.87
C GLN A 278 17.96 -11.98 -5.13
N PRO A 279 17.24 -12.96 -5.70
CA PRO A 279 16.16 -13.66 -5.02
C PRO A 279 16.56 -14.15 -3.62
N THR A 280 15.64 -14.04 -2.67
CA THR A 280 15.84 -14.54 -1.31
C THR A 280 15.78 -16.05 -1.35
N SER A 281 16.88 -16.73 -1.01
CA SER A 281 16.85 -18.20 -0.96
C SER A 281 15.98 -18.71 0.20
N HIS A 282 15.56 -19.97 0.14
CA HIS A 282 14.79 -20.59 1.24
C HIS A 282 15.60 -20.64 2.55
N ALA A 283 16.91 -20.87 2.48
CA ALA A 283 17.78 -20.83 3.67
C ALA A 283 17.92 -19.40 4.22
N GLU A 284 18.00 -18.40 3.34
CA GLU A 284 18.03 -16.98 3.74
C GLU A 284 16.72 -16.57 4.43
N HIS A 285 15.55 -16.93 3.88
CA HIS A 285 14.26 -16.67 4.53
C HIS A 285 14.20 -17.35 5.91
N ALA A 286 14.57 -18.63 6.03
CA ALA A 286 14.58 -19.31 7.31
C ALA A 286 15.56 -18.67 8.32
N TYR A 287 16.72 -18.20 7.88
CA TYR A 287 17.66 -17.44 8.71
C TYR A 287 17.03 -16.12 9.21
N ILE A 288 16.43 -15.33 8.32
CA ILE A 288 15.73 -14.08 8.66
C ILE A 288 14.65 -14.35 9.71
N ALA A 289 13.76 -15.31 9.46
CA ALA A 289 12.66 -15.62 10.37
C ALA A 289 13.16 -16.14 11.73
N SER A 290 14.19 -16.99 11.74
CA SER A 290 14.80 -17.50 12.97
C SER A 290 15.39 -16.37 13.82
N GLU A 291 16.15 -15.48 13.22
CA GLU A 291 16.84 -14.42 13.96
C GLU A 291 15.90 -13.30 14.40
N LEU A 292 14.90 -12.92 13.59
CA LEU A 292 13.86 -11.99 14.02
C LEU A 292 13.13 -12.52 15.27
N LYS A 293 12.79 -13.81 15.29
CA LYS A 293 12.18 -14.47 16.44
C LYS A 293 13.10 -14.47 17.65
N ARG A 294 14.38 -14.80 17.46
CA ARG A 294 15.40 -14.80 18.54
C ARG A 294 15.61 -13.42 19.14
N LEU A 295 15.49 -12.36 18.32
CA LEU A 295 15.58 -10.96 18.74
C LEU A 295 14.26 -10.39 19.29
N GLY A 296 13.20 -11.21 19.42
CA GLY A 296 11.93 -10.81 20.01
C GLY A 296 11.05 -9.95 19.11
N VAL A 297 11.30 -9.92 17.80
CA VAL A 297 10.46 -9.20 16.84
C VAL A 297 9.15 -9.98 16.63
N HIS A 298 8.03 -9.27 16.62
CA HIS A 298 6.72 -9.83 16.27
C HIS A 298 6.24 -9.21 14.96
N TRP A 299 5.96 -10.04 13.95
CA TRP A 299 5.51 -9.60 12.63
C TRP A 299 4.32 -10.45 12.14
N VAL A 300 3.50 -9.87 11.27
CA VAL A 300 2.33 -10.54 10.68
C VAL A 300 2.55 -10.94 9.22
N SER A 301 3.56 -10.38 8.56
CA SER A 301 3.94 -10.74 7.19
C SER A 301 5.42 -10.48 6.88
N LEU A 302 5.91 -11.16 5.86
CA LEU A 302 7.27 -11.00 5.32
C LEU A 302 7.20 -10.98 3.80
N ALA A 303 7.89 -10.03 3.17
CA ALA A 303 8.00 -9.92 1.71
C ALA A 303 9.42 -10.31 1.25
N PRO A 304 9.65 -11.55 0.77
CA PRO A 304 10.94 -11.92 0.17
C PRO A 304 11.05 -11.37 -1.27
N ARG A 305 12.27 -11.33 -1.82
CA ARG A 305 12.49 -11.20 -3.27
C ARG A 305 12.26 -12.58 -3.90
N TYR A 306 11.10 -12.81 -4.50
CA TYR A 306 10.82 -14.04 -5.25
C TYR A 306 11.65 -14.14 -6.54
N VAL A 307 11.71 -15.35 -7.10
CA VAL A 307 12.29 -15.60 -8.43
C VAL A 307 11.51 -14.89 -9.56
N GLY A 308 12.22 -14.53 -10.64
CA GLY A 308 11.70 -13.71 -11.75
C GLY A 308 11.51 -12.26 -11.35
N ASP A 309 10.83 -11.48 -12.20
CA ASP A 309 10.77 -10.03 -12.04
C ASP A 309 9.34 -9.51 -11.81
N PHE A 310 9.26 -8.61 -10.84
CA PHE A 310 8.03 -7.97 -10.40
C PHE A 310 8.04 -6.49 -10.79
N GLU A 311 8.20 -6.22 -12.08
CA GLU A 311 8.28 -4.85 -12.61
C GLU A 311 6.96 -4.09 -12.46
N LYS A 312 7.02 -2.75 -12.49
CA LYS A 312 5.91 -1.90 -12.07
C LYS A 312 4.87 -1.72 -13.18
N GLY A 313 3.63 -2.14 -12.92
CA GLY A 313 2.51 -1.95 -13.84
C GLY A 313 2.36 -3.05 -14.89
N VAL A 314 3.16 -4.10 -14.86
CA VAL A 314 3.08 -5.21 -15.84
C VAL A 314 2.89 -6.55 -15.14
N ASP A 315 2.54 -7.60 -15.90
CA ASP A 315 2.47 -8.96 -15.36
C ASP A 315 3.86 -9.48 -15.01
N TYR A 316 3.90 -10.61 -14.29
CA TYR A 316 5.12 -11.29 -13.89
C TYR A 316 5.99 -11.65 -15.11
N ILE A 317 7.29 -11.38 -15.01
CA ILE A 317 8.27 -11.73 -16.03
C ILE A 317 9.11 -12.90 -15.51
N GLY A 318 8.90 -14.09 -16.09
CA GLY A 318 9.58 -15.33 -15.67
C GLY A 318 8.76 -16.57 -16.00
N ASP A 319 9.12 -17.70 -15.40
CA ASP A 319 8.35 -18.95 -15.46
C ASP A 319 7.38 -19.03 -14.27
N PRO A 320 6.04 -18.93 -14.48
CA PRO A 320 5.07 -19.02 -13.39
C PRO A 320 5.15 -20.34 -12.59
N ALA A 321 5.58 -21.44 -13.23
CA ALA A 321 5.78 -22.71 -12.54
C ALA A 321 7.01 -22.68 -11.63
N ALA A 322 8.07 -21.95 -12.02
CA ALA A 322 9.22 -21.69 -11.15
C ALA A 322 8.83 -20.83 -9.95
N PHE A 323 8.03 -19.79 -10.17
CA PHE A 323 7.45 -19.00 -9.08
C PHE A 323 6.62 -19.87 -8.13
N GLU A 324 5.73 -20.74 -8.65
CA GLU A 324 4.90 -21.60 -7.80
C GLU A 324 5.72 -22.55 -6.93
N ARG A 325 6.79 -23.14 -7.47
CA ARG A 325 7.73 -23.97 -6.69
C ARG A 325 8.46 -23.17 -5.61
N ASP A 326 8.88 -21.95 -5.95
CA ASP A 326 9.60 -21.06 -5.05
C ASP A 326 8.73 -20.60 -3.87
N ILE A 327 7.53 -20.08 -4.15
CA ILE A 327 6.61 -19.61 -3.12
C ILE A 327 6.11 -20.76 -2.23
N ALA A 328 6.02 -22.00 -2.73
CA ALA A 328 5.69 -23.16 -1.91
C ALA A 328 6.72 -23.39 -0.79
N GLY A 329 8.02 -23.28 -1.09
CA GLY A 329 9.09 -23.39 -0.10
C GLY A 329 9.05 -22.25 0.93
N HIS A 330 8.88 -21.00 0.45
CA HIS A 330 8.70 -19.86 1.34
C HIS A 330 7.46 -19.99 2.24
N ALA A 331 6.35 -20.54 1.73
CA ALA A 331 5.14 -20.72 2.51
C ALA A 331 5.30 -21.82 3.56
N ALA A 332 6.06 -22.88 3.25
CA ALA A 332 6.41 -23.90 4.23
C ALA A 332 7.28 -23.35 5.37
N ILE A 333 8.24 -22.48 5.04
CA ILE A 333 9.06 -21.74 6.02
C ILE A 333 8.17 -20.83 6.89
N ALA A 334 7.27 -20.07 6.26
CA ALA A 334 6.38 -19.15 6.98
C ALA A 334 5.48 -19.87 7.99
N ARG A 335 4.98 -21.06 7.65
CA ARG A 335 4.23 -21.91 8.58
C ARG A 335 5.10 -22.50 9.69
N HIS A 336 6.36 -22.82 9.41
CA HIS A 336 7.28 -23.41 10.38
C HIS A 336 7.75 -22.39 11.44
N PHE A 337 8.18 -21.21 11.01
CA PHE A 337 8.72 -20.19 11.92
C PHE A 337 7.63 -19.26 12.50
N GLY A 338 6.51 -19.11 11.79
CA GLY A 338 5.40 -18.25 12.13
C GLY A 338 4.33 -18.91 13.01
N PRO A 339 3.02 -18.70 12.70
CA PRO A 339 2.49 -18.30 11.39
C PRO A 339 2.60 -16.80 11.07
N TYR A 340 2.91 -16.47 9.82
CA TYR A 340 2.83 -15.13 9.21
C TYR A 340 2.46 -15.24 7.73
N LYS A 341 2.00 -14.15 7.12
CA LYS A 341 1.63 -14.10 5.70
C LYS A 341 2.87 -13.90 4.82
N LEU A 342 2.82 -14.41 3.59
CA LEU A 342 3.74 -13.99 2.55
C LEU A 342 3.19 -12.76 1.83
N SER A 343 4.01 -11.73 1.68
CA SER A 343 3.60 -10.50 1.01
C SER A 343 4.10 -10.44 -0.42
N LEU A 344 3.26 -9.95 -1.33
CA LEU A 344 3.56 -9.70 -2.75
C LEU A 344 3.68 -8.20 -2.96
N HIS A 345 4.91 -7.70 -2.82
CA HIS A 345 5.26 -6.33 -3.18
C HIS A 345 5.33 -6.17 -4.71
N SER A 346 5.13 -4.93 -5.18
CA SER A 346 4.93 -4.65 -6.61
C SER A 346 3.85 -5.56 -7.23
N GLY A 347 2.89 -5.95 -6.40
CA GLY A 347 2.01 -7.07 -6.68
C GLY A 347 0.90 -6.71 -7.64
N SER A 348 0.67 -5.44 -7.98
CA SER A 348 -0.30 -5.07 -9.02
C SER A 348 0.06 -5.67 -10.38
N ASP A 349 -0.97 -6.05 -11.12
CA ASP A 349 -0.96 -6.59 -12.48
C ASP A 349 -0.28 -7.95 -12.67
N LYS A 350 0.16 -8.61 -11.59
CA LYS A 350 0.79 -9.94 -11.58
C LYS A 350 -0.21 -11.09 -11.71
N PHE A 351 -1.16 -10.97 -12.63
CA PHE A 351 -2.31 -11.87 -12.75
C PHE A 351 -1.93 -13.33 -12.92
N SER A 352 -0.84 -13.60 -13.65
CA SER A 352 -0.39 -14.96 -13.95
C SER A 352 0.03 -15.77 -12.71
N ILE A 353 0.40 -15.10 -11.60
CA ILE A 353 0.95 -15.76 -10.41
C ILE A 353 0.03 -15.74 -9.18
N TYR A 354 -1.04 -14.94 -9.18
CA TYR A 354 -1.95 -14.88 -8.03
C TYR A 354 -2.57 -16.23 -7.63
N PRO A 355 -3.04 -17.09 -8.56
CA PRO A 355 -3.61 -18.38 -8.18
C PRO A 355 -2.59 -19.28 -7.48
N ALA A 356 -1.33 -19.27 -7.93
CA ALA A 356 -0.25 -20.01 -7.28
C ALA A 356 0.02 -19.46 -5.87
N ALA A 357 0.14 -18.13 -5.73
CA ALA A 357 0.36 -17.51 -4.43
C ALA A 357 -0.75 -17.87 -3.42
N MET A 358 -2.02 -17.76 -3.81
CA MET A 358 -3.15 -18.09 -2.95
C MET A 358 -3.15 -19.58 -2.53
N ARG A 359 -2.93 -20.49 -3.49
CA ARG A 359 -2.87 -21.94 -3.24
C ARG A 359 -1.74 -22.32 -2.29
N GLN A 360 -0.51 -21.89 -2.59
CA GLN A 360 0.68 -22.34 -1.85
C GLN A 360 0.77 -21.73 -0.44
N THR A 361 0.24 -20.52 -0.26
CA THR A 361 0.14 -19.86 1.06
C THR A 361 -1.06 -20.33 1.88
N GLN A 362 -1.98 -21.10 1.29
CA GLN A 362 -3.23 -21.52 1.94
C GLN A 362 -4.04 -20.32 2.47
N GLY A 363 -4.06 -19.22 1.71
CA GLY A 363 -4.72 -17.97 2.10
C GLY A 363 -3.92 -17.03 3.00
N LEU A 364 -2.73 -17.42 3.45
CA LEU A 364 -1.85 -16.52 4.23
C LEU A 364 -1.00 -15.63 3.30
N VAL A 365 -1.68 -14.74 2.58
CA VAL A 365 -1.04 -13.83 1.61
C VAL A 365 -1.49 -12.38 1.80
N HIS A 366 -0.54 -11.46 1.61
CA HIS A 366 -0.80 -10.04 1.51
C HIS A 366 -0.43 -9.54 0.10
N LEU A 367 -1.37 -8.95 -0.63
CA LEU A 367 -1.12 -8.32 -1.93
C LEU A 367 -0.91 -6.82 -1.74
N LYS A 368 0.20 -6.25 -2.22
CA LYS A 368 0.38 -4.78 -2.26
C LYS A 368 0.26 -4.21 -3.66
N THR A 369 -0.62 -3.24 -3.81
CA THR A 369 -0.81 -2.43 -5.01
C THR A 369 -0.71 -0.95 -4.65
N ALA A 370 -0.35 -0.09 -5.59
CA ALA A 370 -0.40 1.36 -5.39
C ALA A 370 -0.49 2.10 -6.73
N GLY A 371 0.57 2.01 -7.54
CA GLY A 371 0.67 2.79 -8.78
C GLY A 371 -0.38 2.43 -9.83
N THR A 372 -0.98 1.23 -9.79
CA THR A 372 -2.08 0.91 -10.70
C THR A 372 -3.34 1.75 -10.47
N SER A 373 -3.58 2.23 -9.23
CA SER A 373 -4.66 3.21 -8.98
C SER A 373 -4.43 4.52 -9.77
N TYR A 374 -3.18 4.98 -9.82
CA TYR A 374 -2.79 6.16 -10.62
C TYR A 374 -2.93 5.89 -12.13
N LEU A 375 -2.60 4.69 -12.61
CA LEU A 375 -2.80 4.31 -14.00
C LEU A 375 -4.28 4.30 -14.40
N GLU A 376 -5.18 3.87 -13.51
CA GLU A 376 -6.63 3.94 -13.76
C GLU A 376 -7.18 5.37 -13.68
N ALA A 377 -6.53 6.27 -12.93
CA ALA A 377 -6.82 7.71 -13.02
C ALA A 377 -6.43 8.24 -14.41
N LEU A 378 -5.23 7.90 -14.89
CA LEU A 378 -4.80 8.26 -16.23
C LEU A 378 -5.71 7.65 -17.31
N ARG A 379 -6.23 6.42 -17.13
CA ARG A 379 -7.22 5.81 -18.03
C ARG A 379 -8.50 6.64 -18.10
N THR A 380 -8.94 7.14 -16.95
CA THR A 380 -10.12 7.98 -16.85
C THR A 380 -9.90 9.30 -17.59
N ILE A 381 -8.74 9.93 -17.40
CA ILE A 381 -8.37 11.16 -18.11
C ILE A 381 -8.28 10.92 -19.61
N ALA A 382 -7.63 9.84 -20.06
CA ALA A 382 -7.51 9.50 -21.48
C ALA A 382 -8.87 9.41 -22.21
N ALA A 383 -9.91 8.97 -21.50
CA ALA A 383 -11.25 8.85 -22.04
C ALA A 383 -12.06 10.17 -22.01
N LEU A 384 -11.70 11.12 -21.14
CA LEU A 384 -12.44 12.36 -20.91
C LEU A 384 -11.77 13.59 -21.53
N ASP A 385 -10.44 13.65 -21.46
CA ASP A 385 -9.59 14.72 -21.97
C ASP A 385 -8.31 14.11 -22.58
N ALA A 386 -8.43 13.71 -23.85
CA ALA A 386 -7.35 13.14 -24.64
C ALA A 386 -6.17 14.11 -24.83
N GLU A 387 -6.42 15.42 -24.84
CA GLU A 387 -5.39 16.45 -24.99
C GLU A 387 -4.52 16.50 -23.73
N LEU A 388 -5.14 16.58 -22.54
CA LEU A 388 -4.42 16.51 -21.27
C LEU A 388 -3.62 15.22 -21.15
N PHE A 389 -4.20 14.07 -21.52
CA PHE A 389 -3.47 12.81 -21.49
C PHE A 389 -2.28 12.81 -22.45
N CYS A 390 -2.44 13.36 -23.66
CA CYS A 390 -1.35 13.51 -24.63
C CYS A 390 -0.21 14.36 -24.05
N GLU A 391 -0.51 15.48 -23.40
CA GLU A 391 0.50 16.32 -22.75
C GLU A 391 1.24 15.57 -21.63
N ILE A 392 0.49 14.86 -20.77
CA ILE A 392 1.05 14.06 -19.67
C ILE A 392 1.95 12.96 -20.23
N TYR A 393 1.51 12.24 -21.26
CA TYR A 393 2.28 11.17 -21.88
C TYR A 393 3.56 11.68 -22.54
N GLY A 394 3.47 12.80 -23.27
CA GLY A 394 4.66 13.46 -23.82
C GLY A 394 5.68 13.81 -22.75
N PHE A 395 5.24 14.46 -21.67
CA PHE A 395 6.10 14.81 -20.55
C PHE A 395 6.66 13.59 -19.80
N ALA A 396 5.85 12.54 -19.61
CA ALA A 396 6.30 11.30 -18.99
C ALA A 396 7.45 10.66 -19.80
N ARG A 397 7.36 10.65 -21.13
CA ARG A 397 8.44 10.15 -21.99
C ARG A 397 9.72 10.96 -21.83
N GLU A 398 9.64 12.29 -21.72
CA GLU A 398 10.80 13.16 -21.47
C GLU A 398 11.47 12.88 -20.11
N ARG A 399 10.67 12.57 -19.09
CA ARG A 399 11.14 12.34 -17.71
C ARG A 399 11.61 10.91 -17.44
N TYR A 400 11.20 9.95 -18.26
CA TYR A 400 11.34 8.52 -17.99
C TYR A 400 12.76 8.09 -17.58
N GLU A 401 13.78 8.45 -18.37
CA GLU A 401 15.17 8.06 -18.09
C GLU A 401 15.67 8.58 -16.74
N THR A 402 15.19 9.75 -16.29
CA THR A 402 15.55 10.29 -14.99
C THR A 402 14.81 9.55 -13.87
N ASP A 403 13.49 9.41 -14.01
CA ASP A 403 12.63 8.91 -12.93
C ASP A 403 12.77 7.39 -12.72
N ARG A 404 13.05 6.63 -13.78
CA ARG A 404 13.24 5.17 -13.72
C ARG A 404 14.46 4.74 -12.91
N THR A 405 15.44 5.61 -12.69
CA THR A 405 16.67 5.31 -11.92
C THR A 405 16.41 4.72 -10.53
N SER A 406 15.25 5.03 -9.97
CA SER A 406 14.79 4.62 -8.65
C SER A 406 13.78 3.47 -8.65
N TYR A 407 13.58 2.84 -9.82
CA TYR A 407 12.65 1.74 -10.04
C TYR A 407 13.31 0.61 -10.84
N HIS A 408 12.87 -0.60 -10.57
CA HIS A 408 13.19 -1.76 -11.40
C HIS A 408 12.09 -1.92 -12.46
N VAL A 409 12.38 -1.46 -13.68
CA VAL A 409 11.51 -1.47 -14.87
C VAL A 409 12.37 -1.66 -16.13
N SER A 410 11.80 -2.25 -17.18
CA SER A 410 12.51 -2.61 -18.42
C SER A 410 12.03 -1.88 -19.68
N ALA A 411 11.04 -0.99 -19.53
CA ALA A 411 10.48 -0.23 -20.65
C ALA A 411 11.53 0.55 -21.45
N GLN A 412 11.30 0.59 -22.76
CA GLN A 412 12.16 1.27 -23.73
C GLN A 412 11.36 2.34 -24.47
N LEU A 413 11.83 3.59 -24.44
CA LEU A 413 11.19 4.72 -25.12
C LEU A 413 10.95 4.46 -26.61
N ALA A 414 11.85 3.74 -27.28
CA ALA A 414 11.73 3.42 -28.70
C ALA A 414 10.61 2.40 -29.02
N ARG A 415 10.15 1.62 -28.04
CA ARG A 415 9.07 0.63 -28.19
C ARG A 415 7.70 1.19 -27.82
N ALA A 416 7.69 2.21 -26.96
CA ALA A 416 6.48 2.92 -26.58
C ALA A 416 6.00 3.83 -27.74
N PRO A 417 4.70 3.86 -28.10
CA PRO A 417 4.18 4.69 -29.19
C PRO A 417 4.52 6.18 -29.05
N LEU A 418 4.80 6.87 -30.16
CA LEU A 418 4.93 8.33 -30.12
C LEU A 418 3.54 8.98 -29.99
N PRO A 419 3.40 10.13 -29.29
CA PRO A 419 2.12 10.83 -29.17
C PRO A 419 1.40 11.07 -30.50
N THR A 420 2.14 11.35 -31.58
CA THR A 420 1.61 11.57 -32.94
C THR A 420 0.98 10.33 -33.58
N ASP A 421 1.36 9.15 -33.11
CA ASP A 421 0.94 7.87 -33.68
C ASP A 421 -0.23 7.27 -32.91
N VAL A 422 -0.57 7.82 -31.74
CA VAL A 422 -1.67 7.32 -30.91
C VAL A 422 -3.02 7.67 -31.54
N ARG A 423 -3.93 6.68 -31.56
CA ARG A 423 -5.32 6.82 -32.02
C ARG A 423 -6.33 6.44 -30.94
N ASP A 424 -5.93 5.58 -30.02
CA ASP A 424 -6.69 5.17 -28.85
C ASP A 424 -5.86 5.47 -27.60
N TRP A 425 -6.16 6.61 -26.96
CA TRP A 425 -5.43 7.06 -25.76
C TRP A 425 -5.63 6.13 -24.55
N PRO A 426 -6.86 5.69 -24.21
CA PRO A 426 -7.04 4.66 -23.19
C PRO A 426 -6.26 3.37 -23.47
N GLY A 427 -6.18 2.95 -24.74
CA GLY A 427 -5.46 1.73 -25.15
C GLY A 427 -3.95 1.75 -24.89
N ILE A 428 -3.33 2.93 -24.78
CA ILE A 428 -1.89 3.08 -24.45
C ILE A 428 -1.57 2.41 -23.10
N LEU A 429 -2.52 2.39 -22.16
CA LEU A 429 -2.34 1.80 -20.83
C LEU A 429 -2.34 0.27 -20.82
N GLU A 430 -2.52 -0.38 -21.97
CA GLU A 430 -2.28 -1.81 -22.16
C GLU A 430 -0.90 -2.10 -22.79
N GLN A 431 -0.22 -1.08 -23.32
CA GLN A 431 1.09 -1.23 -23.94
C GLN A 431 2.16 -1.25 -22.85
N PHE A 432 2.95 -2.34 -22.81
CA PHE A 432 3.96 -2.62 -21.79
C PHE A 432 4.83 -1.38 -21.45
N ASP A 433 5.55 -0.85 -22.44
CA ASP A 433 6.53 0.20 -22.21
C ASP A 433 5.88 1.52 -21.77
N ALA A 434 4.77 1.92 -22.41
CA ALA A 434 4.04 3.14 -22.09
C ALA A 434 3.43 3.08 -20.70
N ARG A 435 2.93 1.91 -20.29
CA ARG A 435 2.35 1.70 -18.96
C ARG A 435 3.41 1.85 -17.87
N GLU A 436 4.59 1.27 -18.04
CA GLU A 436 5.70 1.47 -17.09
C GLU A 436 6.18 2.93 -17.06
N ILE A 437 6.35 3.56 -18.23
CA ILE A 437 6.73 4.98 -18.35
C ILE A 437 5.79 5.84 -17.51
N LEU A 438 4.47 5.72 -17.73
CA LEU A 438 3.45 6.46 -16.99
C LEU A 438 3.47 6.11 -15.50
N HIS A 439 3.68 4.83 -15.16
CA HIS A 439 3.67 4.37 -13.77
C HIS A 439 4.77 5.04 -12.93
N VAL A 440 5.99 5.16 -13.47
CA VAL A 440 7.15 5.62 -12.70
C VAL A 440 7.30 7.14 -12.67
N THR A 441 6.73 7.85 -13.63
CA THR A 441 6.86 9.32 -13.76
C THR A 441 5.79 10.12 -13.02
N PHE A 442 4.88 9.47 -12.29
CA PHE A 442 3.78 10.14 -11.58
C PHE A 442 4.26 11.30 -10.69
N GLY A 443 5.40 11.16 -10.02
CA GLY A 443 5.94 12.19 -9.14
C GLY A 443 6.36 13.44 -9.88
N SER A 444 6.96 13.29 -11.08
CA SER A 444 7.27 14.43 -11.96
C SER A 444 5.98 15.05 -12.47
N VAL A 445 5.02 14.26 -12.96
CA VAL A 445 3.75 14.76 -13.51
C VAL A 445 2.98 15.59 -12.46
N LEU A 446 2.87 15.09 -11.23
CA LEU A 446 2.09 15.74 -10.18
C LEU A 446 2.74 17.01 -9.62
N LYS A 447 4.05 17.21 -9.84
CA LYS A 447 4.81 18.36 -9.30
C LYS A 447 5.35 19.31 -10.37
N GLU A 448 5.17 18.99 -11.64
CA GLU A 448 5.65 19.83 -12.74
C GLU A 448 5.01 21.22 -12.66
N GLN A 449 5.84 22.26 -12.76
CA GLN A 449 5.40 23.64 -12.67
C GLN A 449 5.64 24.38 -13.98
N THR A 450 4.68 25.22 -14.34
CA THR A 450 4.87 26.23 -15.39
C THR A 450 5.87 27.30 -14.94
N SER A 451 6.36 28.12 -15.86
CA SER A 451 7.23 29.27 -15.55
C SER A 451 6.59 30.28 -14.58
N ALA A 452 5.26 30.29 -14.46
CA ALA A 452 4.51 31.10 -13.51
C ALA A 452 4.32 30.44 -12.13
N GLY A 453 4.94 29.28 -11.87
CA GLY A 453 4.87 28.56 -10.59
C GLY A 453 3.57 27.76 -10.37
N LYS A 454 2.65 27.73 -11.33
CA LYS A 454 1.43 26.90 -11.26
C LYS A 454 1.74 25.45 -11.61
N LEU A 455 1.08 24.49 -10.93
CA LEU A 455 1.19 23.08 -11.27
C LEU A 455 0.60 22.81 -12.65
N ARG A 456 1.43 22.35 -13.59
CA ARG A 456 1.10 22.23 -15.01
C ARG A 456 -0.04 21.25 -15.26
N PHE A 457 -0.04 20.12 -14.54
CA PHE A 457 -1.00 19.03 -14.76
C PHE A 457 -1.93 18.78 -13.58
N TYR A 458 -1.43 18.99 -12.36
CA TYR A 458 -2.11 18.54 -11.12
C TYR A 458 -3.54 19.08 -11.01
N ASP A 459 -3.73 20.40 -11.15
CA ASP A 459 -5.05 21.01 -10.93
C ASP A 459 -6.10 20.48 -11.92
N ARG A 460 -5.76 20.41 -13.22
CA ARG A 460 -6.63 19.85 -14.28
C ARG A 460 -6.92 18.37 -14.03
N LEU A 461 -5.92 17.59 -13.65
CA LEU A 461 -6.05 16.17 -13.33
C LEU A 461 -7.02 15.96 -12.17
N MET A 462 -6.83 16.69 -11.07
CA MET A 462 -7.64 16.56 -9.87
C MET A 462 -9.08 17.03 -10.09
N GLU A 463 -9.26 18.15 -10.79
CA GLU A 463 -10.59 18.67 -11.16
C GLU A 463 -11.38 17.66 -12.00
N LEU A 464 -10.76 17.09 -13.03
CA LEU A 464 -11.42 16.13 -13.92
C LEU A 464 -11.82 14.86 -13.15
N LEU A 465 -10.94 14.32 -12.31
CA LEU A 465 -11.23 13.13 -11.49
C LEU A 465 -12.28 13.40 -10.41
N GLN A 466 -12.34 14.62 -9.85
CA GLN A 466 -13.36 14.97 -8.86
C GLN A 466 -14.74 15.15 -9.50
N THR A 467 -14.80 15.85 -10.63
CA THR A 467 -16.02 16.08 -11.41
C THR A 467 -16.58 14.77 -11.96
N HIS A 468 -15.70 13.89 -12.46
CA HIS A 468 -16.08 12.58 -13.01
C HIS A 468 -15.76 11.43 -12.06
N SER A 469 -15.95 11.63 -10.75
CA SER A 469 -15.52 10.65 -9.74
C SER A 469 -16.18 9.27 -9.85
N GLU A 470 -17.38 9.18 -10.43
CA GLU A 470 -18.02 7.88 -10.71
C GLU A 470 -17.32 7.11 -11.84
N ALA A 471 -16.84 7.79 -12.89
CA ALA A 471 -16.08 7.15 -13.97
C ALA A 471 -14.76 6.59 -13.45
N TYR A 472 -14.06 7.36 -12.60
CA TYR A 472 -12.83 6.90 -11.98
C TYR A 472 -13.07 5.71 -11.03
N ALA A 473 -14.10 5.80 -10.17
CA ALA A 473 -14.46 4.72 -9.25
C ALA A 473 -14.82 3.42 -10.00
N LEU A 474 -15.50 3.50 -11.15
CA LEU A 474 -15.84 2.34 -11.97
C LEU A 474 -14.61 1.71 -12.65
N ASN A 475 -13.65 2.53 -13.13
CA ASN A 475 -12.38 2.03 -13.66
C ASN A 475 -11.61 1.26 -12.60
N LEU A 476 -11.47 1.84 -11.40
CA LEU A 476 -10.85 1.19 -10.25
C LEU A 476 -11.58 -0.10 -9.87
N GLU A 477 -12.92 -0.08 -9.75
CA GLU A 477 -13.72 -1.25 -9.40
C GLU A 477 -13.43 -2.41 -10.35
N ARG A 478 -13.55 -2.18 -11.67
CA ARG A 478 -13.28 -3.20 -12.68
C ARG A 478 -11.85 -3.74 -12.60
N HIS A 479 -10.87 -2.85 -12.47
CA HIS A 479 -9.46 -3.22 -12.46
C HIS A 479 -9.10 -4.03 -11.19
N PHE A 480 -9.57 -3.59 -10.02
CA PHE A 480 -9.28 -4.24 -8.75
C PHE A 480 -10.10 -5.52 -8.53
N VAL A 481 -11.29 -5.67 -9.09
CA VAL A 481 -12.00 -6.97 -9.07
C VAL A 481 -11.15 -8.05 -9.72
N ARG A 482 -10.45 -7.75 -10.82
CA ARG A 482 -9.52 -8.69 -11.47
C ARG A 482 -8.35 -9.06 -10.56
N HIS A 483 -7.87 -8.13 -9.74
CA HIS A 483 -6.80 -8.37 -8.77
C HIS A 483 -7.25 -9.21 -7.58
N LEU A 484 -8.44 -8.93 -7.07
CA LEU A 484 -8.93 -9.47 -5.80
C LEU A 484 -9.59 -10.84 -5.97
N LYS A 485 -10.28 -11.10 -7.09
CA LYS A 485 -10.99 -12.36 -7.33
C LYS A 485 -10.13 -13.62 -7.17
N PRO A 486 -8.84 -13.65 -7.57
CA PRO A 486 -7.98 -14.82 -7.33
C PRO A 486 -7.67 -15.12 -5.85
N PHE A 487 -7.96 -14.17 -4.94
CA PHE A 487 -7.70 -14.27 -3.51
C PHE A 487 -8.95 -14.54 -2.66
N THR A 488 -10.12 -14.72 -3.29
CA THR A 488 -11.32 -15.16 -2.58
C THR A 488 -11.31 -16.67 -2.40
N THR A 489 -11.88 -17.16 -1.30
CA THR A 489 -12.15 -18.59 -1.17
C THR A 489 -13.37 -18.91 -2.03
N ASN A 490 -13.20 -19.65 -3.13
CA ASN A 490 -14.33 -20.17 -3.92
C ASN A 490 -15.16 -21.15 -3.10
#